data_AF-A0ABD3V7C0-F1
#
_entry.id   AF-A0ABD3V7C0-F1
#
_cell.length_a   1.000
_cell.length_b   1.000
_cell.length_c   1.000
_cell.angle_alpha   90.00
_cell.angle_beta   90.00
_cell.angle_gamma   90.00
#
_symmetry.space_group_name_H-M   'P 1'
#
loop_
_entity.id
_entity.type
_entity.pdbx_description
1 polymer ?
#
loop_
_entity_poly.entity_id
_entity_poly.type
_entity_poly.pdbx_seq_one_letter_code
_entity_poly.pdbx_strand_id
1 'polypeptide(L)'
;MDFNKRHGEDGETNSTKRLKGVAIQIPGGKTYRPEELEYLVSDAELGKMCETLGKNWQLVGLSVGLESVDIEQCEESNPRSIQLQVYEMLRRWKKENPERATMYALIQAIKKNNASVSWNKVNKLLNERLPN
;
A
#
# COMPACT_ATOMS: atom_id res chain seq x y z
N MET A 1 1.68 -7.52 59.96
CA MET A 1 1.36 -8.52 58.93
C MET A 1 1.89 -7.96 57.62
N ASP A 2 3.13 -8.34 57.28
CA ASP A 2 3.73 -8.19 55.95
C ASP A 2 3.15 -9.22 54.96
N PHE A 3 3.62 -9.16 53.70
CA PHE A 3 3.20 -9.85 52.46
C PHE A 3 2.30 -8.95 51.58
N ASN A 4 2.72 -8.37 50.45
CA ASN A 4 3.45 -8.96 49.31
C ASN A 4 3.96 -7.81 48.41
N LYS A 5 5.27 -7.54 48.27
CA LYS A 5 6.23 -8.02 47.25
C LYS A 5 5.75 -7.98 45.76
N ARG A 6 6.29 -6.98 45.04
CA ARG A 6 6.83 -6.92 43.66
C ARG A 6 6.13 -7.67 42.50
N HIS A 7 5.80 -6.90 41.47
CA HIS A 7 6.20 -7.05 40.06
C HIS A 7 6.17 -5.62 39.46
N GLY A 8 7.15 -5.08 38.73
CA GLY A 8 8.12 -5.71 37.84
C GLY A 8 7.75 -5.37 36.40
N GLU A 9 8.48 -4.41 35.83
CA GLU A 9 8.86 -4.32 34.40
C GLU A 9 7.84 -3.78 33.36
N ASP A 10 8.18 -2.59 32.87
CA ASP A 10 8.43 -2.28 31.46
C ASP A 10 7.31 -2.46 30.43
N GLY A 11 6.50 -1.40 30.28
CA GLY A 11 5.76 -1.11 29.06
C GLY A 11 6.60 -0.28 28.09
N GLU A 12 7.74 -0.82 27.66
CA GLU A 12 8.53 -0.27 26.57
C GLU A 12 7.62 -0.15 25.34
N THR A 13 7.33 1.08 24.91
CA THR A 13 6.49 1.39 23.75
C THR A 13 7.16 0.83 22.50
N ASN A 14 6.80 -0.40 22.16
CA ASN A 14 7.20 -1.11 20.96
C ASN A 14 6.51 -0.49 19.73
N SER A 15 6.89 0.73 19.36
CA SER A 15 6.35 1.45 18.19
C SER A 15 7.35 1.56 17.03
N THR A 16 8.56 1.00 17.15
CA THR A 16 9.54 0.99 16.06
C THR A 16 10.35 -0.30 16.03
N LYS A 17 9.67 -1.45 15.98
CA LYS A 17 10.27 -2.63 15.34
C LYS A 17 10.44 -2.31 13.86
N ARG A 18 11.57 -1.70 13.50
CA ARG A 18 12.03 -1.51 12.11
C ARG A 18 11.82 -2.85 11.40
N LEU A 19 10.97 -2.84 10.37
CA LEU A 19 10.78 -3.97 9.48
C LEU A 19 12.13 -4.28 8.81
N LYS A 20 12.94 -5.14 9.40
CA LYS A 20 14.06 -5.79 8.70
C LYS A 20 13.46 -6.80 7.72
N GLY A 21 12.81 -6.30 6.68
CA GLY A 21 12.13 -7.11 5.68
C GLY A 21 13.08 -7.51 4.56
N VAL A 22 12.77 -8.64 3.92
CA VAL A 22 13.42 -9.07 2.68
C VAL A 22 13.23 -7.98 1.64
N ALA A 23 14.30 -7.63 0.95
CA ALA A 23 14.26 -6.60 -0.07
C ALA A 23 13.24 -6.96 -1.18
N ILE A 24 12.49 -5.97 -1.64
CA ILE A 24 11.43 -6.16 -2.61
C ILE A 24 12.00 -5.96 -4.01
N GLN A 25 12.11 -7.05 -4.75
CA GLN A 25 12.36 -6.98 -6.18
C GLN A 25 11.10 -6.48 -6.92
N ILE A 26 11.23 -5.36 -7.63
CA ILE A 26 10.22 -4.86 -8.56
C ILE A 26 10.48 -5.48 -9.95
N PRO A 27 9.48 -6.09 -10.60
CA PRO A 27 9.67 -6.64 -11.94
C PRO A 27 10.19 -5.59 -12.93
N GLY A 28 11.23 -5.94 -13.69
CA GLY A 28 11.86 -5.02 -14.65
C GLY A 28 12.53 -3.78 -14.05
N GLY A 29 12.72 -3.74 -12.73
CA GLY A 29 13.31 -2.62 -12.01
C GLY A 29 14.40 -3.04 -11.02
N LYS A 30 14.77 -2.10 -10.13
CA LYS A 30 15.70 -2.37 -9.03
C LYS A 30 14.99 -3.03 -7.84
N THR A 31 15.79 -3.57 -6.94
CA THR A 31 15.34 -4.01 -5.62
C THR A 31 15.32 -2.83 -4.67
N TYR A 32 14.26 -2.70 -3.88
CA TYR A 32 14.11 -1.68 -2.83
C TYR A 32 14.06 -2.34 -1.47
N ARG A 33 14.64 -1.70 -0.46
CA ARG A 33 14.39 -2.06 0.93
C ARG A 33 12.99 -1.61 1.33
N PRO A 34 12.28 -2.34 2.20
CA PRO A 34 10.96 -1.94 2.67
C PRO A 34 10.91 -0.49 3.15
N GLU A 35 11.92 -0.05 3.91
CA GLU A 35 11.96 1.28 4.50
C GLU A 35 12.04 2.41 3.46
N GLU A 36 12.55 2.12 2.26
CA GLU A 36 12.57 3.07 1.15
C GLU A 36 11.17 3.31 0.56
N LEU A 37 10.25 2.35 0.74
CA LEU A 37 8.89 2.38 0.21
C LEU A 37 7.82 2.69 1.27
N GLU A 38 8.20 2.86 2.54
CA GLU A 38 7.29 3.15 3.65
C GLU A 38 6.80 4.62 3.70
N TYR A 39 6.98 5.37 2.63
CA TYR A 39 6.44 6.72 2.52
C TYR A 39 4.97 6.69 2.10
N LEU A 40 4.19 7.66 2.59
CA LEU A 40 2.78 7.83 2.24
C LEU A 40 2.62 8.23 0.77
N VAL A 41 1.72 7.55 0.06
CA VAL A 41 1.45 7.83 -1.35
C VAL A 41 0.73 9.17 -1.50
N SER A 42 1.29 10.06 -2.31
CA SER A 42 0.67 11.36 -2.65
C SER A 42 -0.47 11.21 -3.65
N ASP A 43 -1.37 12.18 -3.72
CA ASP A 43 -2.51 12.13 -4.68
C ASP A 43 -2.03 12.13 -6.13
N ALA A 44 -0.92 12.83 -6.41
CA ALA A 44 -0.27 12.79 -7.72
C ALA A 44 0.26 11.39 -8.07
N GLU A 45 0.80 10.68 -7.08
CA GLU A 45 1.21 9.28 -7.28
C GLU A 45 0.01 8.35 -7.44
N LEU A 46 -1.11 8.55 -6.72
CA LEU A 46 -2.34 7.78 -6.94
C LEU A 46 -2.86 7.96 -8.38
N GLY A 47 -2.84 9.20 -8.89
CA GLY A 47 -3.21 9.51 -10.27
C GLY A 47 -2.33 8.79 -11.29
N LYS A 48 -1.02 8.67 -11.03
CA LYS A 48 -0.12 7.89 -11.91
C LYS A 48 -0.35 6.38 -11.74
N MET A 49 -0.58 5.90 -10.51
CA MET A 49 -0.77 4.48 -10.20
C MET A 49 -2.06 3.92 -10.81
N CYS A 50 -3.14 4.71 -10.88
CA CYS A 50 -4.39 4.24 -11.47
C CYS A 50 -4.27 3.92 -12.97
N GLU A 51 -3.33 4.55 -13.68
CA GLU A 51 -3.02 4.22 -15.08
C GLU A 51 -2.17 2.95 -15.23
N THR A 52 -1.69 2.38 -14.13
CA THR A 52 -0.85 1.18 -14.14
C THR A 52 -1.63 -0.07 -13.85
N LEU A 53 -2.60 -0.04 -12.91
CA LEU A 53 -3.40 -1.19 -12.52
C LEU A 53 -4.54 -1.45 -13.51
N GLY A 54 -4.69 -2.72 -13.88
CA GLY A 54 -5.75 -3.21 -14.76
C GLY A 54 -6.57 -4.31 -14.08
N LYS A 55 -6.67 -5.48 -14.72
CA LYS A 55 -7.41 -6.63 -14.17
C LYS A 55 -6.98 -6.98 -12.75
N ASN A 56 -7.94 -7.43 -11.94
CA ASN A 56 -7.80 -7.81 -10.53
C ASN A 56 -7.47 -6.66 -9.57
N TRP A 57 -7.70 -5.41 -9.98
CA TRP A 57 -7.54 -4.26 -9.09
C TRP A 57 -8.46 -4.34 -7.85
N GLN A 58 -9.61 -5.01 -7.97
CA GLN A 58 -10.53 -5.26 -6.86
C GLN A 58 -9.85 -6.02 -5.72
N LEU A 59 -9.09 -7.07 -6.06
CA LEU A 59 -8.36 -7.88 -5.07
C LEU A 59 -7.23 -7.08 -4.39
N VAL A 60 -6.65 -6.12 -5.11
CA VAL A 60 -5.70 -5.17 -4.52
C VAL A 60 -6.41 -4.31 -3.50
N GLY A 61 -7.56 -3.73 -3.83
CA GLY A 61 -8.39 -2.94 -2.92
C GLY A 61 -8.73 -3.68 -1.62
N LEU A 62 -9.21 -4.92 -1.74
CA LEU A 62 -9.47 -5.78 -0.58
C LEU A 62 -8.22 -6.05 0.25
N SER A 63 -7.08 -6.29 -0.40
CA SER A 63 -5.82 -6.58 0.30
C SER A 63 -5.21 -5.38 1.02
N VAL A 64 -5.53 -4.17 0.59
CA VAL A 64 -5.10 -2.95 1.27
C VAL A 64 -6.08 -2.49 2.35
N GLY A 65 -7.14 -3.27 2.61
CA GLY A 65 -8.05 -3.08 3.74
C GLY A 65 -9.38 -2.41 3.42
N LEU A 66 -9.77 -2.31 2.15
CA LEU A 66 -11.13 -1.92 1.77
C LEU A 66 -12.09 -3.10 1.87
N GLU A 67 -13.37 -2.79 2.06
CA GLU A 67 -14.44 -3.80 2.10
C GLU A 67 -15.03 -4.04 0.70
N SER A 68 -15.75 -5.15 0.51
CA SER A 68 -16.39 -5.46 -0.78
C SER A 68 -17.36 -4.36 -1.21
N VAL A 69 -18.08 -3.77 -0.25
CA VAL A 69 -19.00 -2.64 -0.50
C VAL A 69 -18.29 -1.41 -1.08
N ASP A 70 -17.04 -1.14 -0.64
CA ASP A 70 -16.25 -0.03 -1.19
C ASP A 70 -15.89 -0.28 -2.66
N ILE A 71 -15.57 -1.55 -2.98
CA ILE A 71 -15.22 -1.98 -4.34
C ILE A 71 -16.44 -1.88 -5.26
N GLU A 72 -17.58 -2.42 -4.83
CA GLU A 72 -18.85 -2.33 -5.57
C GLU A 72 -19.20 -0.87 -5.85
N GLN A 73 -19.10 0.00 -4.85
CA GLN A 73 -19.37 1.41 -5.03
C GLN A 73 -18.38 2.09 -5.99
N CYS A 74 -17.11 1.65 -6.06
CA CYS A 74 -16.15 2.14 -7.06
C CYS A 74 -16.58 1.80 -8.48
N GLU A 75 -17.05 0.56 -8.69
CA GLU A 75 -17.55 0.06 -9.97
C GLU A 75 -18.82 0.81 -10.41
N GLU A 76 -19.80 0.93 -9.52
CA GLU A 76 -21.07 1.63 -9.76
C GLU A 76 -20.89 3.12 -10.07
N SER A 77 -19.93 3.77 -9.39
CA SER A 77 -19.66 5.20 -9.60
C SER A 77 -19.00 5.47 -10.95
N ASN A 78 -18.26 4.50 -11.50
CA ASN A 78 -17.45 4.67 -12.71
C ASN A 78 -17.61 3.49 -13.70
N PRO A 79 -18.83 3.16 -14.15
CA PRO A 79 -19.13 1.88 -14.81
C PRO A 79 -18.43 1.69 -16.17
N ARG A 80 -17.95 2.78 -16.79
CA ARG A 80 -17.33 2.76 -18.12
C ARG A 80 -15.82 2.94 -18.11
N SER A 81 -15.20 3.14 -16.94
CA SER A 81 -13.77 3.46 -16.86
C SER A 81 -13.11 2.74 -15.69
N ILE A 82 -12.41 1.65 -16.00
CA ILE A 82 -11.58 0.92 -15.03
C ILE A 82 -10.56 1.87 -14.37
N GLN A 83 -9.99 2.81 -15.13
CA GLN A 83 -9.01 3.76 -14.59
C GLN A 83 -9.63 4.65 -13.50
N LEU A 84 -10.86 5.13 -13.70
CA LEU A 84 -11.57 5.92 -12.68
C LEU A 84 -12.02 5.05 -11.50
N GLN A 85 -12.43 3.79 -11.74
CA GLN A 85 -12.72 2.84 -10.66
C GLN A 85 -11.49 2.61 -9.77
N VAL A 86 -10.34 2.35 -10.38
CA VAL A 86 -9.06 2.16 -9.68
C VAL A 86 -8.64 3.43 -8.96
N TYR A 87 -8.78 4.60 -9.58
CA TYR A 87 -8.44 5.87 -8.93
C TYR A 87 -9.29 6.13 -7.70
N GLU A 88 -10.61 5.93 -7.79
CA GLU A 88 -11.51 6.09 -6.64
C GLU A 88 -11.22 5.06 -5.55
N MET A 89 -10.90 3.80 -5.91
CA MET A 89 -10.46 2.78 -4.97
C MET A 89 -9.20 3.21 -4.22
N LEU A 90 -8.18 3.69 -4.94
CA LEU A 90 -6.93 4.16 -4.36
C LEU A 90 -7.13 5.38 -3.45
N ARG A 91 -8.01 6.31 -3.82
CA ARG A 91 -8.37 7.47 -3.00
C ARG A 91 -9.10 7.06 -1.73
N ARG A 92 -10.07 6.14 -1.82
CA ARG A 92 -10.78 5.59 -0.65
C ARG A 92 -9.81 4.89 0.29
N TRP A 93 -8.96 4.01 -0.23
CA TRP A 93 -7.95 3.34 0.58
C TRP A 93 -7.08 4.34 1.37
N LYS A 94 -6.58 5.38 0.69
CA LYS A 94 -5.79 6.43 1.35
C LYS A 94 -6.58 7.19 2.42
N LYS A 95 -7.86 7.47 2.16
CA LYS A 95 -8.73 8.19 3.09
C LYS A 95 -9.02 7.36 4.36
N GLU A 96 -9.30 6.07 4.20
CA GLU A 96 -9.61 5.17 5.32
C GLU A 96 -8.34 4.73 6.08
N ASN A 97 -7.16 4.79 5.44
CA ASN A 97 -5.89 4.35 6.03
C ASN A 97 -4.78 5.42 5.91
N PRO A 98 -4.97 6.66 6.40
CA PRO A 98 -4.09 7.79 6.10
C PRO A 98 -2.64 7.61 6.55
N GLU A 99 -2.41 6.86 7.63
CA GLU A 99 -1.06 6.58 8.16
C GLU A 99 -0.41 5.33 7.58
N ARG A 100 -1.18 4.47 6.90
CA ARG A 100 -0.73 3.18 6.36
C ARG A 100 -0.84 3.07 4.85
N ALA A 101 -1.27 4.14 4.18
CA ALA A 101 -1.36 4.23 2.73
C ALA A 101 0.02 4.42 2.10
N THR A 102 0.93 3.47 2.32
CA THR A 102 2.33 3.53 1.87
C THR A 102 2.52 2.86 0.53
N MET A 103 3.55 3.29 -0.21
CA MET A 103 3.90 2.66 -1.49
C MET A 103 4.26 1.17 -1.29
N TYR A 104 4.88 0.84 -0.17
CA TYR A 104 5.15 -0.53 0.27
C TYR A 104 3.88 -1.38 0.31
N ALA A 105 2.85 -0.93 1.05
CA ALA A 105 1.59 -1.65 1.19
C ALA A 105 0.92 -1.92 -0.17
N LEU A 106 0.91 -0.91 -1.04
CA LEU A 106 0.33 -1.02 -2.37
C LEU A 106 1.08 -2.03 -3.26
N ILE A 107 2.43 -1.95 -3.31
CA ILE A 107 3.25 -2.89 -4.10
C ILE A 107 3.07 -4.33 -3.60
N GLN A 108 3.03 -4.53 -2.29
CA GLN A 108 2.82 -5.85 -1.70
C GLN A 108 1.44 -6.41 -2.06
N ALA A 109 0.39 -5.59 -2.01
CA ALA A 109 -0.95 -5.99 -2.43
C ALA A 109 -1.01 -6.34 -3.93
N ILE A 110 -0.37 -5.55 -4.80
CA ILE A 110 -0.29 -5.85 -6.24
C ILE A 110 0.40 -7.20 -6.48
N LYS A 111 1.55 -7.44 -5.84
CA LYS A 111 2.32 -8.69 -5.99
C LYS A 111 1.55 -9.88 -5.45
N LYS A 112 0.93 -9.76 -4.27
CA LYS A 112 0.14 -10.82 -3.62
C LYS A 112 -1.01 -11.30 -4.51
N ASN A 113 -1.70 -10.37 -5.18
CA ASN A 113 -2.88 -10.68 -5.99
C ASN A 113 -2.59 -10.91 -7.47
N ASN A 114 -1.31 -10.90 -7.85
CA ASN A 114 -0.86 -11.00 -9.24
C ASN A 114 -1.65 -10.06 -10.17
N ALA A 115 -1.91 -8.83 -9.69
CA ALA A 115 -2.73 -7.87 -10.40
C ALA A 115 -2.03 -7.42 -11.68
N SER A 116 -2.82 -7.20 -12.74
CA SER A 116 -2.27 -6.69 -13.99
C SER A 116 -1.75 -5.27 -13.74
N VAL A 117 -0.43 -5.08 -13.91
CA VAL A 117 0.20 -3.79 -13.67
C VAL A 117 1.27 -3.48 -14.72
N SER A 118 1.35 -2.22 -15.15
CA SER A 118 2.46 -1.74 -15.97
C SER A 118 3.68 -1.44 -15.09
N TRP A 119 4.53 -2.45 -14.87
CA TRP A 119 5.74 -2.30 -14.04
C TRP A 119 6.71 -1.23 -14.57
N ASN A 120 6.76 -0.98 -15.89
CA ASN A 120 7.58 0.10 -16.45
C ASN A 120 7.13 1.49 -15.93
N LYS A 121 5.82 1.72 -15.85
CA LYS A 121 5.28 2.97 -15.29
C LYS A 121 5.56 3.06 -13.78
N VAL A 122 5.42 1.94 -13.05
CA VAL A 122 5.75 1.88 -11.62
C VAL A 122 7.23 2.19 -11.39
N ASN A 123 8.13 1.59 -12.16
CA ASN A 123 9.57 1.84 -12.08
C ASN A 123 9.91 3.30 -12.35
N LYS A 124 9.29 3.90 -13.38
CA LYS A 124 9.45 5.33 -13.67
C LYS A 124 9.02 6.19 -12.48
N LEU A 125 7.84 5.92 -11.91
CA LEU A 125 7.33 6.63 -10.73
C LEU A 125 8.28 6.52 -9.54
N LEU A 126 8.75 5.31 -9.22
CA LEU A 126 9.67 5.08 -8.11
C LEU A 126 11.01 5.77 -8.31
N ASN A 127 11.55 5.79 -9.54
CA ASN A 127 12.80 6.50 -9.85
C ASN A 127 12.64 8.03 -9.77
N GLU A 128 11.47 8.57 -10.10
CA GLU A 128 11.17 10.00 -9.92
C GLU A 128 11.14 10.38 -8.42
N ARG A 129 10.64 9.48 -7.57
CA ARG A 129 10.49 9.71 -6.12
C ARG A 129 11.77 9.44 -5.33
N LEU A 130 12.51 8.40 -5.72
CA LEU A 130 13.72 7.90 -5.07
C LEU A 130 14.87 7.88 -6.09
N PRO A 131 15.31 9.07 -6.55
CA PRO A 131 16.49 9.17 -7.40
C PRO A 131 17.70 8.65 -6.61
N ASN A 132 18.56 7.89 -7.29
CA ASN A 132 19.78 7.33 -6.69
C ASN A 132 20.70 8.42 -6.12
#